data_AF-A0A537JM77-F1
#
_entry.id   AF-A0A537JM77-F1
#
_cell.length_a   1.000
_cell.length_b   1.000
_cell.length_c   1.000
_cell.angle_alpha   90.00
_cell.angle_beta   90.00
_cell.angle_gamma   90.00
#
_symmetry.space_group_name_H-M   'P 1'
#
loop_
_entity.id
_entity.type
_entity.pdbx_description
1 polymer ?
#
loop_
_entity_poly.entity_id
_entity_poly.type
_entity_poly.pdbx_seq_one_letter_code
_entity_poly.pdbx_strand_id
1 'polypeptide(L)' 'MNKTSYIYEGHSAVTPSLVVEGASAAIEWYKNVFGAKETSRMENPDKTILHAELKIGDALIFLADE' A
#
# COMPACT_ATOMS: atom_id res chain seq x y z
N MET A 1 13.69 29.51 9.08
CA MET A 1 14.34 28.39 8.36
C MET A 1 13.26 27.36 8.06
N ASN A 2 12.90 27.18 6.78
CA ASN A 2 12.04 26.05 6.40
C ASN A 2 12.83 24.77 6.65
N LYS A 3 12.40 24.00 7.65
CA LYS A 3 13.00 22.72 8.00
C LYS A 3 12.70 21.75 6.86
N THR A 4 13.72 21.30 6.13
CA THR A 4 13.57 20.22 5.16
C THR A 4 13.00 19.01 5.88
N SER A 5 11.81 18.55 5.46
CA SER A 5 11.19 17.35 6.01
C SER A 5 11.99 16.13 5.54
N TYR A 6 12.29 15.21 6.45
CA TYR A 6 12.84 13.89 6.10
C TYR A 6 11.74 12.91 5.64
N ILE A 7 10.48 13.34 5.74
CA ILE A 7 9.30 12.58 5.32
C ILE A 7 8.85 13.16 3.98
N TYR A 8 8.76 12.30 2.98
CA TYR A 8 8.23 12.65 1.66
C TYR A 8 6.73 12.96 1.73
N GLU A 9 6.26 13.83 0.84
CA GLU A 9 4.86 14.25 0.85
C GLU A 9 3.93 13.05 0.63
N GLY A 10 2.85 13.01 1.41
CA GLY A 10 1.88 11.90 1.38
C GLY A 10 2.35 10.60 2.03
N HIS A 11 3.52 10.58 2.68
CA HIS A 11 4.03 9.42 3.41
C HIS A 11 4.09 9.67 4.91
N SER A 12 4.08 8.58 5.67
CA SER A 12 4.46 8.57 7.08
C SER A 12 5.96 8.33 7.23
N ALA A 13 6.49 8.62 8.43
CA ALA A 13 7.91 8.37 8.75
C ALA A 13 8.33 6.91 8.51
N VAL A 14 7.37 5.98 8.60
CA VAL A 14 7.53 4.57 8.24
C VAL A 14 6.36 4.19 7.33
N THR A 15 6.66 3.48 6.25
CA THR A 15 5.65 2.88 5.35
C THR A 15 5.85 1.37 5.40
N PRO A 16 4.95 0.62 6.06
CA PRO A 16 5.09 -0.82 6.16
C PRO A 16 4.83 -1.48 4.81
N SER A 17 5.59 -2.53 4.51
CA SER A 17 5.32 -3.45 3.41
C SER A 17 4.88 -4.79 3.97
N LEU A 18 3.72 -5.27 3.53
CA LEU A 18 3.11 -6.51 3.98
C LEU A 18 3.17 -7.54 2.85
N VAL A 19 3.67 -8.72 3.16
CA VAL A 19 3.63 -9.88 2.27
C VAL A 19 2.52 -10.79 2.79
N VAL A 20 1.54 -11.10 1.96
CA VAL A 20 0.36 -11.87 2.36
C VAL A 20 -0.01 -12.88 1.28
N GLU A 21 -0.53 -14.04 1.68
CA GLU A 21 -1.15 -14.97 0.74
C GLU A 21 -2.44 -14.36 0.17
N GLY A 22 -2.52 -14.23 -1.16
CA GLY A 22 -3.72 -13.71 -1.83
C GLY A 22 -3.89 -12.21 -1.68
N ALA A 23 -2.85 -11.43 -1.98
CA ALA A 23 -2.84 -9.98 -1.83
C ALA A 23 -3.97 -9.28 -2.59
N SER A 24 -4.40 -9.78 -3.75
CA SER A 24 -5.58 -9.27 -4.44
C SER A 24 -6.85 -9.31 -3.58
N ALA A 25 -7.09 -10.41 -2.86
CA ALA A 25 -8.24 -10.54 -1.96
C ALA A 25 -8.06 -9.66 -0.71
N ALA A 26 -6.84 -9.57 -0.18
CA ALA A 26 -6.53 -8.69 0.95
C ALA A 26 -6.80 -7.22 0.60
N ILE A 27 -6.41 -6.75 -0.59
CA ILE A 27 -6.68 -5.40 -1.07
C ILE A 27 -8.18 -5.10 -1.06
N GLU A 28 -9.01 -5.99 -1.60
CA GLU A 28 -10.48 -5.81 -1.59
C GLU A 28 -11.05 -5.78 -0.16
N TRP A 29 -10.50 -6.60 0.74
CA TRP A 29 -10.88 -6.56 2.14
C TRP A 29 -10.51 -5.22 2.79
N TYR A 30 -9.31 -4.68 2.57
CA TYR A 30 -8.90 -3.37 3.07
C TYR A 30 -9.77 -2.24 2.52
N LYS A 31 -10.17 -2.30 1.24
CA LYS A 31 -11.13 -1.34 0.65
C LYS A 31 -12.47 -1.38 1.38
N ASN A 32 -13.01 -2.57 1.62
CA ASN A 32 -14.34 -2.74 2.21
C ASN A 32 -14.38 -2.42 3.71
N VAL A 33 -13.37 -2.82 4.48
CA VAL A 33 -13.37 -2.69 5.95
C VAL A 33 -12.85 -1.32 6.39
N PHE A 34 -11.77 -0.85 5.76
CA PHE A 34 -11.09 0.38 6.17
C PHE A 34 -11.31 1.55 5.21
N GLY A 35 -12.04 1.35 4.11
CA GLY A 35 -12.19 2.37 3.07
C GLY A 35 -10.86 2.68 2.36
N ALA A 36 -9.96 1.69 2.29
CA ALA A 36 -8.66 1.87 1.65
C ALA A 36 -8.81 2.30 0.19
N LYS A 37 -7.89 3.12 -0.29
CA LYS A 37 -7.78 3.50 -1.71
C LYS A 37 -6.54 2.84 -2.30
N GLU A 38 -6.73 2.03 -3.31
CA GLU A 38 -5.62 1.49 -4.10
C GLU A 38 -5.09 2.60 -5.03
N THR A 39 -3.85 3.00 -4.83
CA THR A 39 -3.20 4.10 -5.58
C THR A 39 -2.27 3.59 -6.68
N SER A 40 -1.79 2.35 -6.55
CA SER A 40 -0.93 1.70 -7.53
C SER A 40 -1.05 0.18 -7.41
N ARG A 41 -0.89 -0.52 -8.54
CA ARG A 41 -0.85 -1.99 -8.63
C ARG A 41 0.08 -2.42 -9.74
N MET A 42 0.94 -3.38 -9.41
CA MET A 42 1.81 -4.09 -10.34
C MET A 42 1.60 -5.59 -10.14
N GLU A 43 1.32 -6.28 -11.24
CA GLU A 43 1.06 -7.72 -11.26
C GLU A 43 2.23 -8.45 -11.92
N ASN A 44 2.51 -9.65 -11.41
CA ASN A 44 3.30 -10.65 -12.14
C ASN A 44 2.50 -11.18 -13.35
N PRO A 45 3.16 -11.88 -14.30
CA PRO A 45 2.48 -12.48 -15.45
C PRO A 45 1.35 -13.46 -15.07
N ASP A 46 1.45 -14.09 -13.90
CA ASP A 46 0.46 -15.03 -13.35
C ASP A 46 -0.67 -14.36 -12.56
N LYS A 47 -0.72 -13.02 -12.55
CA LYS A 47 -1.73 -12.19 -11.85
C LYS A 47 -1.60 -12.11 -10.32
N THR A 48 -0.54 -12.68 -9.75
CA THR A 48 -0.16 -12.35 -8.37
C THR A 48 0.31 -10.90 -8.28
N ILE A 49 0.14 -10.27 -7.12
CA ILE A 49 0.56 -8.90 -6.85
C ILE A 49 2.06 -8.89 -6.59
N LEU A 50 2.81 -8.29 -7.51
CA LEU A 50 4.22 -7.99 -7.28
C LEU A 50 4.39 -6.83 -6.29
N HIS A 51 3.55 -5.79 -6.43
CA HIS A 51 3.51 -4.63 -5.54
C HIS A 51 2.19 -3.90 -5.69
N ALA A 52 1.60 -3.48 -4.58
CA ALA A 52 0.43 -2.62 -4.54
C ALA A 52 0.60 -1.55 -3.46
N GLU A 53 -0.01 -0.40 -3.68
CA GLU A 53 -0.04 0.71 -2.73
C GLU A 53 -1.47 0.97 -2.29
N LEU A 54 -1.69 0.94 -0.98
CA LEU A 54 -2.99 1.23 -0.38
C LEU A 54 -2.86 2.43 0.55
N LYS A 55 -3.72 3.42 0.35
CA LYS A 55 -3.88 4.56 1.26
C LYS A 55 -5.07 4.33 2.19
N ILE A 56 -4.83 4.34 3.49
CA ILE A 56 -5.84 4.22 4.55
C ILE A 56 -5.80 5.50 5.38
N GLY A 57 -6.83 6.35 5.24
CA GLY A 57 -6.78 7.71 5.77
C GLY A 57 -5.59 8.48 5.14
N ASP A 58 -4.63 8.88 5.98
CA ASP A 58 -3.40 9.54 5.56
C ASP A 58 -2.18 8.62 5.47
N ALA A 59 -2.31 7.36 5.91
CA ALA A 59 -1.21 6.40 5.91
C ALA A 59 -1.13 5.64 4.58
N LEU A 60 0.10 5.41 4.12
CA LEU A 60 0.40 4.54 2.99
C LEU A 60 0.89 3.19 3.53
N ILE A 61 0.46 2.09 2.91
CA ILE A 61 1.01 0.75 3.10
C ILE A 61 1.30 0.12 1.74
N PHE A 62 2.31 -0.74 1.70
CA PHE A 62 2.62 -1.56 0.53
C PHE A 62 2.19 -3.00 0.76
N LEU A 63 1.74 -3.65 -0.30
CA LEU A 63 1.33 -5.05 -0.29
C LEU A 63 1.97 -5.82 -1.45
N ALA A 64 2.36 -7.06 -1.20
CA ALA A 64 2.76 -8.03 -2.22
C ALA A 64 2.19 -9.41 -1.88
N ASP A 65 2.03 -10.25 -2.89
CA ASP A 65 1.82 -11.70 -2.70
C ASP A 65 3.11 -12.37 -2.18
N GLU A 66 2.95 -13.49 -1.50
CA GLU A 66 4.04 -14.33 -0.95
C GLU A 66 4.88 -15.06 -2.01
#